data_AF-A0A6P9BY23-F1
#
_entry.id   AF-A0A6P9BY23-F1
#
_cell.length_a   1.000
_cell.length_b   1.000
_cell.length_c   1.000
_cell.angle_alpha   90.00
_cell.angle_beta   90.00
_cell.angle_gamma   90.00
#
_symmetry.space_group_name_H-M   'P 1'
#
loop_
_entity.id
_entity.type
_entity.pdbx_description
1 polymer ?
#
loop_
_entity_poly.entity_id
_entity_poly.type
_entity_poly.pdbx_seq_one_letter_code
_entity_poly.pdbx_strand_id
1 'polypeptide(L)'
;MKEPSSPGGKSQKKFGSSNHTSIGGAAVNEEELKKRIAEELALEQARREAEAQKRSKQNQLSLQDEVAKALDRERTASSEHLARAVLRERVSAEDERMKTQLLEMECKAKQLEEKEKELKKHETYYKEQLNRLEERSSQFYKVTTEQYEKAVNEVKSRFKRYKADPVCVDLQNQIFQCYQLNPKETLSCSALAAEYFKCVQHARQCNAGRGG
;
A
#
# COMPACT_ATOMS: atom_id res chain seq x y z
N MET A 1 -20.38 37.55 59.90
CA MET A 1 -19.61 37.68 61.15
C MET A 1 -18.72 38.90 61.03
N LYS A 2 -18.75 39.76 62.06
CA LYS A 2 -17.80 40.81 62.44
C LYS A 2 -17.80 42.14 61.64
N GLU A 3 -18.66 43.05 62.11
CA GLU A 3 -18.32 44.48 62.22
C GLU A 3 -17.10 44.70 63.14
N PRO A 4 -16.58 45.94 63.20
CA PRO A 4 -16.55 46.57 64.51
C PRO A 4 -17.04 48.03 64.51
N SER A 5 -17.66 48.30 65.64
CA SER A 5 -18.33 49.52 66.08
C SER A 5 -17.34 50.54 66.67
N SER A 6 -17.85 51.77 66.83
CA SER A 6 -17.38 53.03 67.47
C SER A 6 -16.76 52.87 68.90
N PRO A 7 -16.42 53.91 69.73
CA PRO A 7 -16.72 55.36 69.65
C PRO A 7 -15.69 56.38 70.24
N GLY A 8 -16.03 57.67 70.13
CA GLY A 8 -16.05 58.59 71.29
C GLY A 8 -14.82 59.44 71.60
N GLY A 9 -15.00 60.78 71.58
CA GLY A 9 -14.03 61.73 72.13
C GLY A 9 -14.50 63.18 72.03
N LYS A 10 -15.52 63.56 72.80
CA LYS A 10 -15.93 64.97 73.01
C LYS A 10 -14.95 65.64 73.98
N SER A 11 -14.59 66.90 73.74
CA SER A 11 -14.19 67.85 74.79
C SER A 11 -14.55 69.27 74.39
N GLN A 12 -15.61 69.78 75.02
CA GLN A 12 -15.96 71.20 75.16
C GLN A 12 -15.21 71.77 76.38
N LYS A 13 -14.69 73.00 76.28
CA LYS A 13 -14.58 74.01 77.36
C LYS A 13 -14.34 75.37 76.68
N LYS A 14 -15.36 76.23 76.60
CA LYS A 14 -15.82 77.25 77.58
C LYS A 14 -14.97 78.53 77.56
N PHE A 15 -15.55 79.55 76.93
CA PHE A 15 -15.81 80.93 77.40
C PHE A 15 -14.91 81.57 78.47
N GLY A 16 -14.47 82.79 78.15
CA GLY A 16 -14.04 83.88 79.03
C GLY A 16 -13.61 85.08 78.17
N SER A 17 -14.56 85.87 77.68
CA SER A 17 -14.97 87.20 78.16
C SER A 17 -13.96 88.33 77.96
N SER A 18 -14.37 89.26 77.10
CA SER A 18 -14.20 90.72 77.16
C SER A 18 -12.81 91.30 77.33
N ASN A 19 -12.33 91.98 76.28
CA ASN A 19 -11.93 93.38 76.44
C ASN A 19 -12.17 94.19 75.17
N HIS A 20 -12.81 95.33 75.41
CA HIS A 20 -13.06 96.45 74.54
C HIS A 20 -11.75 97.20 74.27
N THR A 21 -11.44 97.49 73.00
CA THR A 21 -10.70 98.68 72.61
C THR A 21 -11.16 99.04 71.20
N SER A 22 -12.05 100.02 71.09
CA SER A 22 -12.32 100.72 69.84
C SER A 22 -11.09 101.51 69.42
N ILE A 23 -10.75 101.46 68.13
CA ILE A 23 -10.40 102.59 67.24
C ILE A 23 -10.00 101.99 65.89
N GLY A 24 -10.68 102.42 64.82
CA GLY A 24 -10.30 102.10 63.44
C GLY A 24 -11.48 101.64 62.59
N GLY A 25 -12.41 102.56 62.34
CA GLY A 25 -13.49 102.34 61.38
C GLY A 25 -12.92 102.06 59.98
N ALA A 26 -13.21 100.87 59.47
CA ALA A 26 -13.48 100.65 58.06
C ALA A 26 -14.93 100.16 58.00
N ALA A 27 -15.84 101.00 57.52
CA ALA A 27 -17.21 100.59 57.26
C ALA A 27 -17.18 99.47 56.21
N VAL A 28 -17.46 98.23 56.62
CA VAL A 28 -17.71 97.11 55.69
C VAL A 28 -19.23 97.00 55.55
N ASN A 29 -19.71 97.17 54.32
CA ASN A 29 -21.13 97.12 53.95
C ASN A 29 -21.71 95.70 54.19
N GLU A 30 -22.85 95.57 54.90
CA GLU A 30 -23.49 94.29 55.23
C GLU A 30 -23.89 93.47 53.98
N GLU A 31 -24.18 94.17 52.89
CA GLU A 31 -24.47 93.60 51.56
C GLU A 31 -23.23 92.95 50.92
N GLU A 32 -22.05 93.54 51.13
CA GLU A 32 -20.76 93.04 50.64
C GLU A 32 -20.39 91.71 51.31
N LEU A 33 -20.70 91.57 52.61
CA LEU A 33 -20.44 90.35 53.37
C LEU A 33 -21.36 89.20 52.93
N LYS A 34 -22.66 89.47 52.73
CA LYS A 34 -23.63 88.48 52.21
C LYS A 34 -23.25 88.01 50.80
N LYS A 35 -22.78 88.93 49.96
CA LYS A 35 -22.31 88.62 48.60
C LYS A 35 -21.06 87.73 48.62
N ARG A 36 -20.09 88.01 49.50
CA ARG A 36 -18.90 87.16 49.68
C ARG A 36 -19.23 85.76 50.19
N ILE A 37 -20.17 85.63 51.12
CA ILE A 37 -20.64 84.33 51.61
C ILE A 37 -21.33 83.54 50.49
N ALA A 38 -22.18 84.21 49.69
CA ALA A 38 -22.84 83.57 48.55
C ALA A 38 -21.85 83.14 47.46
N GLU A 39 -20.83 83.96 47.18
CA GLU A 39 -19.75 83.66 46.23
C GLU A 39 -18.89 82.49 46.72
N GLU A 40 -18.51 82.47 48.00
CA GLU A 40 -17.76 81.37 48.62
C GLU A 40 -18.56 80.07 48.62
N LEU A 41 -19.86 80.12 48.94
CA LEU A 41 -20.76 78.97 48.88
C LEU A 41 -20.92 78.42 47.45
N ALA A 42 -21.03 79.31 46.46
CA ALA A 42 -21.11 78.92 45.04
C ALA A 42 -19.80 78.30 44.55
N LEU A 43 -18.65 78.84 44.97
CA LEU A 43 -17.33 78.26 44.72
C LEU A 43 -17.17 76.88 45.37
N GLU A 44 -17.66 76.70 46.60
CA GLU A 44 -17.64 75.42 47.29
C GLU A 44 -18.58 74.40 46.62
N GLN A 45 -19.77 74.81 46.21
CA GLN A 45 -20.71 73.98 45.43
C GLN A 45 -20.10 73.55 44.10
N ALA A 46 -19.52 74.48 43.34
CA ALA A 46 -18.85 74.16 42.08
C ALA A 46 -17.65 73.21 42.26
N ARG A 47 -16.89 73.33 43.36
CA ARG A 47 -15.84 72.37 43.71
C ARG A 47 -16.41 70.98 44.00
N ARG A 48 -17.48 70.88 44.79
CA ARG A 48 -18.14 69.60 45.09
C ARG A 48 -18.72 68.94 43.84
N GLU A 49 -19.34 69.71 42.96
CA GLU A 49 -19.86 69.23 41.68
C GLU A 49 -18.74 68.77 40.74
N ALA A 50 -17.64 69.52 40.65
CA ALA A 50 -16.48 69.13 39.86
C ALA A 50 -15.82 67.84 40.38
N GLU A 51 -15.71 67.68 41.71
CA GLU A 51 -15.23 66.45 42.33
C GLU A 51 -16.18 65.27 42.09
N ALA A 52 -17.49 65.48 42.22
CA ALA A 52 -18.51 64.47 41.93
C ALA A 52 -18.48 64.06 40.44
N GLN A 53 -18.31 65.02 39.54
CA GLN A 53 -18.17 64.75 38.11
C GLN A 53 -16.89 63.99 37.77
N LYS A 54 -15.76 64.31 38.42
CA LYS A 54 -14.51 63.55 38.29
C LYS A 54 -14.67 62.11 38.78
N ARG A 55 -15.30 61.90 39.94
CA ARG A 55 -15.60 60.56 40.47
C ARG A 55 -16.51 59.76 39.54
N SER A 56 -17.56 60.40 39.00
CA SER A 56 -18.47 59.76 38.04
C SER A 56 -17.75 59.31 36.76
N LYS A 57 -16.91 60.18 36.16
CA LYS A 57 -16.09 59.83 34.99
C LYS A 57 -15.09 58.71 35.28
N GLN A 58 -14.44 58.75 36.46
CA GLN A 58 -13.53 57.69 36.88
C GLN A 58 -14.25 56.34 37.05
N ASN A 59 -15.42 56.33 37.68
CA ASN A 59 -16.26 55.13 37.81
C ASN A 59 -16.71 54.62 36.43
N GLN A 60 -17.08 55.52 35.52
CA GLN A 60 -17.46 55.15 34.15
C GLN A 60 -16.31 54.46 33.39
N LEU A 61 -15.07 54.95 33.52
CA LEU A 61 -13.89 54.32 32.92
C LEU A 61 -13.57 52.96 33.56
N SER A 62 -13.67 52.84 34.89
CA SER A 62 -13.47 51.57 35.60
C SER A 62 -14.48 50.52 35.16
N LEU A 63 -15.76 50.90 35.03
CA LEU A 63 -16.81 50.02 34.52
C LEU A 63 -16.56 49.60 33.06
N GLN A 64 -16.09 50.52 32.21
CA GLN A 64 -15.72 50.19 30.83
C GLN A 64 -14.56 49.18 30.75
N ASP A 65 -13.53 49.34 31.58
CA ASP A 65 -12.39 48.42 31.65
C ASP A 65 -12.80 47.02 32.17
N GLU A 66 -13.64 46.97 33.20
CA GLU A 66 -14.18 45.70 33.72
C GLU A 66 -15.03 44.97 32.68
N VAL A 67 -15.88 45.70 31.96
CA VAL A 67 -16.69 45.14 30.86
C VAL A 67 -15.78 44.65 29.73
N ALA A 68 -14.76 45.40 29.34
CA ALA A 68 -13.80 44.97 28.32
C ALA A 68 -13.09 43.67 28.73
N LYS A 69 -12.59 43.60 29.97
CA LYS A 69 -11.95 42.39 30.51
C LYS A 69 -12.91 41.20 30.58
N ALA A 70 -14.17 41.43 30.94
CA ALA A 70 -15.18 40.38 30.98
C ALA A 70 -15.48 39.84 29.57
N LEU A 71 -15.64 40.73 28.59
CA LEU A 71 -15.83 40.37 27.18
C LEU A 71 -14.63 39.59 26.62
N ASP A 72 -13.41 40.01 26.94
CA ASP A 72 -12.20 39.31 26.50
C ASP A 72 -12.11 37.89 27.09
N ARG A 73 -12.41 37.72 28.38
CA ARG A 73 -12.43 36.39 29.02
C ARG A 73 -13.49 35.47 28.41
N GLU A 74 -14.68 36.00 28.17
CA GLU A 74 -15.76 35.24 27.54
C GLU A 74 -15.37 34.84 26.11
N ARG A 75 -14.75 35.76 25.37
CA ARG A 75 -14.24 35.49 24.01
C ARG A 75 -13.15 34.43 24.02
N THR A 76 -12.19 34.47 24.94
CA THR A 76 -11.14 33.44 25.03
C THR A 76 -11.71 32.09 25.45
N ALA A 77 -12.58 32.05 26.46
CA ALA A 77 -13.21 30.82 26.91
C ALA A 77 -14.07 30.17 25.80
N SER A 78 -14.85 30.98 25.07
CA SER A 78 -15.64 30.54 23.93
C SER A 78 -14.75 30.04 22.78
N SER A 79 -13.69 30.80 22.45
CA SER A 79 -12.70 30.42 21.43
C SER A 79 -12.00 29.09 21.77
N GLU A 80 -11.58 28.91 23.02
CA GLU A 80 -10.96 27.66 23.50
C GLU A 80 -11.93 26.49 23.52
N HIS A 81 -13.20 26.74 23.87
CA HIS A 81 -14.24 25.72 23.81
C HIS A 81 -14.48 25.27 22.37
N LEU A 82 -14.60 26.22 21.44
CA LEU A 82 -14.74 25.95 20.02
C LEU A 82 -13.51 25.21 19.47
N ALA A 83 -12.30 25.65 19.79
CA ALA A 83 -11.06 24.98 19.38
C ALA A 83 -11.03 23.52 19.85
N ARG A 84 -11.42 23.24 21.10
CA ARG A 84 -11.53 21.88 21.61
C ARG A 84 -12.61 21.06 20.91
N ALA A 85 -13.77 21.65 20.62
CA ALA A 85 -14.83 20.97 19.88
C ALA A 85 -14.38 20.61 18.46
N VAL A 86 -13.75 21.54 17.75
CA VAL A 86 -13.21 21.33 16.40
C VAL A 86 -12.15 20.22 16.39
N LEU A 87 -11.25 20.19 17.37
CA LEU A 87 -10.24 19.13 17.47
C LEU A 87 -10.88 17.75 17.70
N ARG A 88 -11.89 17.64 18.57
CA ARG A 88 -12.61 16.38 18.79
C ARG A 88 -13.31 15.90 17.52
N GLU A 89 -14.05 16.77 16.85
CA GLU A 89 -14.72 16.44 15.59
C GLU A 89 -13.74 15.99 14.51
N ARG A 90 -12.57 16.65 14.41
CA ARG A 90 -11.52 16.24 13.47
C ARG A 90 -11.02 14.83 13.77
N VAL A 91 -10.69 14.53 15.02
CA VAL A 91 -10.22 13.20 15.43
C VAL A 91 -11.28 12.14 15.14
N SER A 92 -12.54 12.38 15.53
CA SER A 92 -13.64 11.46 15.25
C SER A 92 -13.87 11.26 13.75
N ALA A 93 -13.77 12.32 12.94
CA ALA A 93 -13.89 12.21 11.49
C ALA A 93 -12.74 11.44 10.85
N GLU A 94 -11.51 11.57 11.37
CA GLU A 94 -10.35 10.81 10.92
C GLU A 94 -10.46 9.32 11.32
N ASP A 95 -10.90 9.04 12.55
CA ASP A 95 -11.14 7.66 13.04
C ASP A 95 -12.19 6.93 12.19
N GLU A 96 -13.33 7.58 11.91
CA GLU A 96 -14.37 6.98 11.05
C GLU A 96 -13.91 6.78 9.60
N ARG A 97 -13.07 7.69 9.07
CA ARG A 97 -12.43 7.51 7.76
C ARG A 97 -11.50 6.30 7.75
N MET A 98 -10.65 6.15 8.76
CA MET A 98 -9.73 5.02 8.88
C MET A 98 -10.49 3.70 9.01
N LYS A 99 -11.54 3.68 9.84
CA LYS A 99 -12.42 2.51 9.99
C LYS A 99 -13.09 2.13 8.67
N THR A 100 -13.58 3.11 7.92
CA THR A 100 -14.19 2.88 6.59
C THR A 100 -13.16 2.28 5.62
N GLN A 101 -11.94 2.82 5.59
CA GLN A 101 -10.86 2.28 4.75
C GLN A 101 -10.48 0.85 5.12
N LEU A 102 -10.44 0.52 6.41
CA LEU A 102 -10.17 -0.84 6.88
C LEU A 102 -11.24 -1.83 6.44
N LEU A 103 -12.52 -1.46 6.57
CA LEU A 103 -13.64 -2.29 6.11
C LEU A 103 -13.63 -2.46 4.59
N GLU A 104 -13.32 -1.40 3.84
CA GLU A 104 -13.19 -1.48 2.39
C GLU A 104 -12.06 -2.43 1.98
N MET A 105 -10.91 -2.32 2.65
CA MET A 105 -9.77 -3.21 2.42
C MET A 105 -10.12 -4.67 2.77
N GLU A 106 -10.81 -4.92 3.89
CA GLU A 106 -11.25 -6.26 4.28
C GLU A 106 -12.22 -6.86 3.26
N CYS A 107 -13.19 -6.08 2.78
CA CYS A 107 -14.10 -6.50 1.71
C CYS A 107 -13.35 -6.84 0.42
N LYS A 108 -12.39 -6.00 0.02
CA LYS A 108 -11.54 -6.27 -1.14
C LYS A 108 -10.72 -7.55 -0.97
N ALA A 109 -10.16 -7.79 0.22
CA ALA A 109 -9.41 -9.02 0.51
C ALA A 109 -10.29 -10.28 0.36
N LYS A 110 -11.53 -10.25 0.87
CA LYS A 110 -12.50 -11.35 0.70
C LYS A 110 -12.85 -11.59 -0.76
N GLN A 111 -13.09 -10.52 -1.53
CA GLN A 111 -13.34 -10.63 -2.97
C GLN A 111 -12.16 -11.25 -3.72
N LEU A 112 -10.93 -10.87 -3.36
CA LEU A 112 -9.72 -11.46 -3.95
C LEU A 112 -9.62 -12.95 -3.62
N GLU A 113 -9.88 -13.36 -2.38
CA GLU A 113 -9.86 -14.77 -1.97
C GLU A 113 -10.90 -15.61 -2.75
N GLU A 114 -12.11 -15.07 -2.98
CA GLU A 114 -13.12 -15.72 -3.81
C GLU A 114 -12.66 -15.89 -5.26
N LYS A 115 -12.04 -14.84 -5.83
CA LYS A 115 -11.48 -14.88 -7.19
C LYS A 115 -10.33 -15.86 -7.31
N GLU A 116 -9.47 -15.96 -6.30
CA GLU A 116 -8.40 -16.96 -6.24
C GLU A 116 -8.96 -18.38 -6.18
N LYS A 117 -10.03 -18.62 -5.41
CA LYS A 117 -10.72 -19.92 -5.37
C LYS A 117 -11.32 -20.29 -6.72
N GLU A 118 -11.95 -19.34 -7.42
CA GLU A 118 -12.46 -19.54 -8.78
C GLU A 118 -11.32 -19.88 -9.75
N LEU A 119 -10.24 -19.10 -9.73
CA LEU A 119 -9.08 -19.32 -10.59
C LEU A 119 -8.44 -20.69 -10.35
N LYS A 120 -8.29 -21.09 -9.08
CA LYS A 120 -7.75 -22.39 -8.70
C LYS A 120 -8.63 -23.55 -9.19
N LYS A 121 -9.96 -23.41 -9.16
CA LYS A 121 -10.87 -24.41 -9.76
C LYS A 121 -10.61 -24.55 -11.26
N HIS A 122 -10.49 -23.43 -11.98
CA HIS A 122 -10.17 -23.46 -13.40
C HIS A 122 -8.79 -24.07 -13.68
N GLU A 123 -7.77 -23.72 -12.91
CA GLU A 123 -6.43 -24.30 -13.03
C GLU A 123 -6.46 -25.82 -12.87
N THR A 124 -7.11 -26.32 -11.81
CA THR A 124 -7.24 -27.76 -11.59
C THR A 124 -8.00 -28.45 -12.70
N TYR A 125 -9.09 -27.84 -13.19
CA TYR A 125 -9.89 -28.39 -14.28
C TYR A 125 -9.09 -28.51 -15.57
N TYR A 126 -8.42 -27.45 -16.01
CA TYR A 126 -7.64 -27.48 -17.25
C TYR A 126 -6.41 -28.37 -17.14
N LYS A 127 -5.76 -28.42 -15.97
CA LYS A 127 -4.66 -29.35 -15.70
C LYS A 127 -5.11 -30.80 -15.81
N GLU A 128 -6.28 -31.14 -15.28
CA GLU A 128 -6.84 -32.48 -15.40
C GLU A 128 -7.18 -32.85 -16.85
N GLN A 129 -7.74 -31.91 -17.63
CA GLN A 129 -7.99 -32.11 -19.06
C GLN A 129 -6.69 -32.36 -19.84
N LEU A 130 -5.64 -31.59 -19.57
CA LEU A 130 -4.33 -31.77 -20.18
C LEU A 130 -3.73 -33.13 -19.82
N ASN A 131 -3.70 -33.49 -18.53
CA ASN A 131 -3.21 -34.79 -18.09
C ASN A 131 -3.95 -35.95 -18.75
N ARG A 132 -5.28 -35.87 -18.86
CA ARG A 132 -6.09 -36.90 -19.52
C ARG A 132 -5.80 -37.02 -21.02
N LEU A 133 -5.53 -35.89 -21.67
CA LEU A 133 -5.15 -35.87 -23.08
C LEU A 133 -3.75 -36.47 -23.28
N GLU A 134 -2.78 -36.05 -22.47
CA GLU A 134 -1.41 -36.56 -22.48
C GLU A 134 -1.36 -38.06 -22.18
N GLU A 135 -2.13 -38.54 -21.20
CA GLU A 135 -2.21 -39.96 -20.88
C GLU A 135 -2.75 -40.77 -22.06
N ARG A 136 -3.87 -40.33 -22.66
CA ARG A 136 -4.46 -40.99 -23.82
C ARG A 136 -3.51 -40.99 -25.01
N SER A 137 -2.84 -39.87 -25.25
CA SER A 137 -1.84 -39.73 -26.30
C SER A 137 -0.66 -40.68 -26.07
N SER A 138 -0.12 -40.73 -24.85
CA SER A 138 0.97 -41.63 -24.47
C SER A 138 0.59 -43.10 -24.66
N GLN A 139 -0.61 -43.51 -24.21
CA GLN A 139 -1.12 -44.86 -24.41
C GLN A 139 -1.24 -45.19 -25.90
N PHE A 140 -1.78 -44.28 -26.70
CA PHE A 140 -1.90 -44.45 -28.14
C PHE A 140 -0.54 -44.64 -28.82
N TYR A 141 0.45 -43.81 -28.48
CA TYR A 141 1.81 -43.93 -29.02
C TYR A 141 2.49 -45.24 -28.63
N LYS A 142 2.34 -45.68 -27.36
CA LYS A 142 2.88 -46.95 -26.89
C LYS A 142 2.32 -48.13 -27.69
N VAL A 143 1.00 -48.26 -27.73
CA VAL A 143 0.34 -49.36 -28.46
C VAL A 143 0.67 -49.32 -29.94
N THR A 144 0.71 -48.13 -30.56
CA THR A 144 1.04 -47.99 -31.98
C THR A 144 2.48 -48.42 -32.27
N THR A 145 3.43 -48.03 -31.42
CA THR A 145 4.84 -48.43 -31.56
C THR A 145 5.00 -49.94 -31.37
N GLU A 146 4.38 -50.51 -30.33
CA GLU A 146 4.39 -51.96 -30.07
C GLU A 146 3.79 -52.76 -31.23
N GLN A 147 2.65 -52.33 -31.78
CA GLN A 147 2.02 -52.98 -32.93
C GLN A 147 2.88 -52.88 -34.18
N TYR A 148 3.50 -51.72 -34.43
CA TYR A 148 4.41 -51.53 -35.55
C TYR A 148 5.63 -52.46 -35.42
N GLU A 149 6.28 -52.50 -34.26
CA GLU A 149 7.43 -53.38 -34.01
C GLU A 149 7.05 -54.85 -34.16
N LYS A 150 5.88 -55.25 -33.66
CA LYS A 150 5.35 -56.60 -33.84
C LYS A 150 5.17 -56.93 -35.31
N ALA A 151 4.54 -56.05 -36.10
CA ALA A 151 4.37 -56.24 -37.54
C ALA A 151 5.72 -56.33 -38.27
N VAL A 152 6.68 -55.48 -37.91
CA VAL A 152 8.04 -55.53 -38.46
C VAL A 152 8.72 -56.86 -38.13
N ASN A 153 8.59 -57.34 -36.90
CA ASN A 153 9.18 -58.62 -36.48
C ASN A 153 8.51 -59.80 -37.16
N GLU A 154 7.18 -59.78 -37.33
CA GLU A 154 6.44 -60.79 -38.08
C GLU A 154 6.92 -60.85 -39.53
N VAL A 155 7.00 -59.71 -40.21
CA VAL A 155 7.54 -59.62 -41.58
C VAL A 155 8.98 -60.12 -41.63
N LYS A 156 9.86 -59.70 -40.72
CA LYS A 156 11.25 -60.21 -40.64
C LYS A 156 11.32 -61.72 -40.43
N SER A 157 10.40 -62.30 -39.66
CA SER A 157 10.37 -63.74 -39.38
C SER A 157 9.90 -64.56 -40.58
N ARG A 158 8.91 -64.04 -41.33
CA ARG A 158 8.37 -64.66 -42.56
C ARG A 158 9.33 -64.50 -43.72
N PHE A 159 9.95 -63.33 -43.82
CA PHE A 159 10.91 -62.96 -44.84
C PHE A 159 12.29 -62.84 -44.20
N LYS A 160 12.88 -63.97 -43.82
CA LYS A 160 14.34 -63.99 -43.59
C LYS A 160 14.98 -63.56 -44.90
N ARG A 161 15.79 -62.49 -44.87
CA ARG A 161 16.61 -62.09 -46.02
C ARG A 161 17.30 -63.34 -46.54
N TYR A 162 16.98 -63.73 -47.77
CA TYR A 162 17.66 -64.83 -48.45
C TYR A 162 19.14 -64.44 -48.48
N LYS A 163 19.95 -65.05 -47.60
CA LYS A 163 21.39 -64.99 -47.75
C LYS A 163 21.66 -65.82 -48.99
N ALA A 164 21.81 -65.15 -50.13
CA ALA A 164 22.34 -65.79 -51.31
C ALA A 164 23.81 -66.08 -50.98
N ASP A 165 24.07 -67.28 -50.46
CA ASP A 165 25.43 -67.76 -50.32
C ASP A 165 26.03 -67.81 -51.73
N PRO A 166 27.10 -67.05 -52.00
CA PRO A 166 27.61 -66.96 -53.34
C PRO A 166 28.15 -68.34 -53.74
N VAL A 167 27.79 -68.79 -54.94
CA VAL A 167 28.13 -70.14 -55.40
C VAL A 167 29.54 -70.13 -55.98
N CYS A 168 30.32 -71.19 -55.72
CA CYS A 168 31.70 -71.34 -56.20
C CYS A 168 32.72 -70.31 -55.64
N VAL A 169 32.45 -69.69 -54.49
CA VAL A 169 33.30 -68.64 -53.89
C VAL A 169 34.74 -69.10 -53.65
N ASP A 170 34.92 -70.33 -53.18
CA ASP A 170 36.25 -70.86 -52.89
C ASP A 170 37.08 -71.01 -54.17
N LEU A 171 36.47 -71.53 -55.24
CA LEU A 171 37.09 -71.62 -56.57
C LEU A 171 37.35 -70.24 -57.16
N GLN A 172 36.42 -69.30 -56.96
CA GLN A 172 36.60 -67.90 -57.38
C GLN A 172 37.84 -67.28 -56.71
N ASN A 173 38.00 -67.49 -55.41
CA ASN A 173 39.16 -67.00 -54.65
C ASN A 173 40.47 -67.66 -55.11
N GLN A 174 40.46 -68.96 -55.36
CA GLN A 174 41.64 -69.69 -55.84
C GLN A 174 42.09 -69.23 -57.24
N ILE A 175 41.14 -68.96 -58.15
CA ILE A 175 41.46 -68.40 -59.47
C ILE A 175 42.05 -67.01 -59.36
N PHE A 176 41.44 -66.14 -58.54
CA PHE A 176 41.97 -64.80 -58.32
C PHE A 176 43.39 -64.83 -57.76
N GLN A 177 43.65 -65.71 -56.78
CA GLN A 177 45.01 -65.91 -56.25
C GLN A 177 45.97 -66.42 -57.32
N CYS A 178 45.56 -67.37 -58.16
CA CYS A 178 46.41 -67.90 -59.23
C CYS A 178 46.80 -66.82 -60.26
N TYR A 179 45.85 -65.97 -60.68
CA TYR A 179 46.14 -64.87 -61.60
C TYR A 179 47.01 -63.78 -60.98
N GLN A 180 46.87 -63.52 -59.68
CA GLN A 180 47.76 -62.60 -58.96
C GLN A 180 49.20 -63.11 -58.92
N LEU A 181 49.38 -64.42 -58.74
CA LEU A 181 50.71 -65.05 -58.70
C LEU A 181 51.33 -65.20 -60.10
N ASN A 182 50.51 -65.35 -61.15
CA ASN A 182 50.96 -65.62 -62.53
C ASN A 182 50.44 -64.59 -63.56
N PRO A 183 50.81 -63.30 -63.45
CA PRO A 183 50.24 -62.24 -64.29
C PRO A 183 50.61 -62.33 -65.77
N LYS A 184 51.77 -62.93 -66.10
CA LYS A 184 52.26 -63.08 -67.49
C LYS A 184 52.01 -64.49 -68.06
N GLU A 185 51.58 -65.43 -67.22
CA GLU A 185 51.41 -66.85 -67.55
C GLU A 185 50.01 -67.34 -67.16
N THR A 186 48.98 -66.58 -67.56
CA THR A 186 47.59 -66.80 -67.16
C THR A 186 47.02 -68.15 -67.59
N LEU A 187 47.61 -68.79 -68.61
CA LEU A 187 47.23 -70.13 -69.06
C LEU A 187 47.58 -71.23 -68.04
N SER A 188 48.50 -71.00 -67.11
CA SER A 188 48.77 -71.93 -66.00
C SER A 188 47.55 -72.11 -65.06
N CYS A 189 46.71 -71.07 -64.96
CA CYS A 189 45.49 -71.09 -64.16
C CYS A 189 44.26 -71.64 -64.93
N SER A 190 44.45 -72.13 -66.15
CA SER A 190 43.37 -72.60 -67.02
C SER A 190 42.59 -73.79 -66.43
N ALA A 191 43.27 -74.68 -65.70
CA ALA A 191 42.63 -75.80 -65.01
C ALA A 191 41.64 -75.32 -63.93
N LEU A 192 42.05 -74.36 -63.10
CA LEU A 192 41.19 -73.74 -62.09
C LEU A 192 40.02 -73.00 -62.74
N ALA A 193 40.27 -72.23 -63.82
CA ALA A 193 39.23 -71.54 -64.56
C ALA A 193 38.17 -72.50 -65.16
N ALA A 194 38.61 -73.64 -65.67
CA ALA A 194 37.71 -74.69 -66.18
C ALA A 194 36.87 -75.30 -65.06
N GLU A 195 37.43 -75.49 -63.86
CA GLU A 195 36.73 -76.02 -62.70
C GLU A 195 35.68 -75.06 -62.16
N TYR A 196 36.00 -73.77 -62.03
CA TYR A 196 35.04 -72.74 -61.68
C TYR A 196 33.91 -72.63 -62.70
N PHE A 197 34.24 -72.69 -64.00
CA PHE A 197 33.23 -72.64 -65.05
C PHE A 197 32.26 -73.84 -64.97
N LYS A 198 32.78 -75.05 -64.71
CA LYS A 198 31.95 -76.24 -64.44
C LYS A 198 31.06 -76.05 -63.21
N CYS A 199 31.60 -75.51 -62.12
CA CYS A 199 30.85 -75.21 -60.91
C CYS A 199 29.71 -74.22 -61.16
N VAL A 200 29.97 -73.13 -61.91
CA VAL A 200 28.95 -72.13 -62.29
C VAL A 200 27.89 -72.73 -63.21
N GLN A 201 28.28 -73.53 -64.19
CA GLN A 201 27.32 -74.20 -65.08
C GLN A 201 26.42 -75.17 -64.32
N HIS A 202 27.01 -75.98 -63.42
CA HIS A 202 26.26 -76.89 -62.56
C HIS A 202 25.29 -76.13 -61.67
N ALA A 203 25.73 -75.04 -61.03
CA ALA A 203 24.87 -74.20 -60.21
C ALA A 203 23.69 -73.58 -61.01
N ARG A 204 23.95 -73.12 -62.24
CA ARG A 204 22.92 -72.61 -63.15
C ARG A 204 21.89 -73.69 -63.50
N GLN A 205 22.35 -74.92 -63.79
CA GLN A 205 21.48 -76.05 -64.11
C GLN A 205 20.66 -76.51 -62.90
N CYS A 206 21.26 -76.61 -61.71
CA CYS A 206 20.56 -76.96 -60.48
C CYS A 206 19.50 -75.91 -60.06
N ASN A 207 19.79 -74.62 -60.29
CA ASN A 207 18.84 -73.55 -59.96
C ASN A 207 17.70 -73.41 -60.99
N ALA A 208 17.93 -73.78 -62.26
CA ALA A 208 16.90 -73.77 -63.29
C ALA A 208 15.79 -74.84 -63.08
N GLY A 209 16.07 -75.90 -62.31
CA GLY A 209 15.10 -76.98 -62.01
C GLY A 209 14.23 -76.77 -60.76
N ARG A 210 14.43 -75.69 -60.00
CA ARG A 210 13.71 -75.42 -58.73
C ARG A 210 12.62 -74.33 -58.83
N GLY A 211 12.38 -73.79 -60.02
CA GLY A 211 11.32 -72.82 -60.27
C GLY A 211 10.04 -73.50 -60.78
N GLY A 212 9.21 -73.97 -59.87
CA GLY A 212 7.83 -74.43 -60.09
C GLY A 212 6.96 -74.01 -58.93
#